data_AF-A0A085LMR4-F1
#
_entry.id   AF-A0A085LMR4-F1
#
_cell.length_a   1.000
_cell.length_b   1.000
_cell.length_c   1.000
_cell.angle_alpha   90.00
_cell.angle_beta   90.00
_cell.angle_gamma   90.00
#
_symmetry.space_group_name_H-M   'P 1'
#
loop_
_entity.id
_entity.type
_entity.pdbx_description
1 polymer ?
#
loop_
_entity_poly.entity_id
_entity_poly.type
_entity_poly.pdbx_seq_one_letter_code
_entity_poly.pdbx_strand_id
1 'polypeptide(L)'
;MFSSGEILSEFEVDELIKEALQNTFKLKFVLQKRPPVILDVDYTAEFSAVIGELCDRLKTDSSKLAVFFDGERICETDTPSSLGMESGDAVDVIIKD
;
A
#
# COMPACT_ATOMS: atom_id res chain seq x y z
N MET A 1 -25.85 -22.74 -22.92
CA MET A 1 -24.60 -21.97 -23.00
C MET A 1 -24.74 -20.80 -22.04
N PHE A 2 -24.22 -20.93 -20.81
CA PHE A 2 -23.98 -19.81 -19.92
C PHE A 2 -22.55 -19.99 -19.42
N SER A 3 -21.71 -18.99 -19.65
CA SER A 3 -20.34 -18.96 -19.16
C SER A 3 -20.38 -18.97 -17.64
N SER A 4 -19.80 -20.01 -17.04
CA SER A 4 -19.57 -20.08 -15.61
C SER A 4 -18.53 -19.03 -15.23
N GLY A 5 -18.99 -17.86 -14.80
CA GLY A 5 -18.21 -17.04 -13.88
C GLY A 5 -18.27 -17.76 -12.54
N GLU A 6 -17.18 -18.41 -12.15
CA GLU A 6 -17.07 -19.06 -10.84
C GLU A 6 -17.19 -17.99 -9.76
N ILE A 7 -18.35 -17.98 -9.09
CA ILE A 7 -18.53 -17.19 -7.87
C ILE A 7 -17.85 -18.01 -6.78
N LEU A 8 -16.66 -17.57 -6.37
CA LEU A 8 -15.97 -18.14 -5.21
C LEU A 8 -16.88 -18.01 -3.99
N SER A 9 -16.99 -19.08 -3.21
CA SER A 9 -17.85 -19.09 -2.02
C SER A 9 -17.39 -18.04 -1.01
N GLU A 10 -18.33 -17.47 -0.24
CA GLU A 10 -17.99 -16.51 0.84
C GLU A 10 -16.96 -17.06 1.84
N PHE A 11 -16.86 -18.39 1.98
CA PHE A 11 -15.88 -19.06 2.83
C PHE A 11 -14.47 -19.09 2.21
N GLU A 12 -14.35 -19.38 0.90
CA GLU A 12 -13.06 -19.35 0.19
C GLU A 12 -12.49 -17.95 0.08
N VAL A 13 -13.32 -16.93 -0.13
CA VAL A 13 -12.83 -15.53 -0.16
C VAL A 13 -12.34 -15.07 1.21
N ASP A 14 -12.98 -15.48 2.30
CA ASP A 14 -12.57 -15.13 3.67
C ASP A 14 -11.23 -15.80 4.05
N GLU A 15 -11.00 -17.04 3.60
CA GLU A 15 -9.72 -17.75 3.78
C GLU A 15 -8.59 -17.14 2.92
N LEU A 16 -8.88 -16.77 1.66
CA LEU A 16 -7.92 -16.08 0.79
C LEU A 16 -7.52 -14.71 1.36
N ILE A 17 -8.50 -13.95 1.90
CA ILE A 17 -8.24 -12.67 2.56
C ILE A 17 -7.37 -12.88 3.81
N LYS A 18 -7.61 -13.93 4.60
CA LYS A 18 -6.79 -14.25 5.78
C LYS A 18 -5.36 -14.64 5.42
N GLU A 19 -5.14 -15.39 4.34
CA GLU A 19 -3.78 -15.70 3.88
C GLU A 19 -3.07 -14.45 3.35
N ALA A 20 -3.75 -13.62 2.56
CA ALA A 20 -3.17 -12.36 2.08
C ALA A 20 -2.80 -11.42 3.24
N LEU A 21 -3.65 -11.32 4.26
CA LEU A 21 -3.39 -10.50 5.46
C LEU A 21 -2.18 -10.99 6.27
N GLN A 22 -1.83 -12.29 6.23
CA GLN A 22 -0.64 -12.81 6.92
C GLN A 22 0.68 -12.30 6.31
N ASN A 23 0.66 -11.87 5.05
CA ASN A 23 1.82 -11.26 4.38
C ASN A 23 1.81 -9.73 4.43
N THR A 24 0.93 -9.12 5.24
CA THR A 24 0.86 -7.67 5.41
C THR A 24 1.51 -7.21 6.70
N PHE A 25 1.97 -5.96 6.70
CA PHE A 25 2.57 -5.31 7.86
C PHE A 25 2.21 -3.82 7.91
N LYS A 26 2.40 -3.19 9.08
CA LYS A 26 2.03 -1.80 9.28
C LYS A 26 3.15 -0.86 8.85
N LEU A 27 2.85 0.00 7.88
CA LEU A 27 3.71 1.13 7.50
C LEU A 27 3.09 2.45 7.95
N LYS A 28 3.93 3.35 8.47
CA LYS A 28 3.54 4.68 8.91
C LYS A 28 3.97 5.72 7.90
N PHE A 29 3.02 6.28 7.18
CA PHE A 29 3.24 7.34 6.20
C PHE A 29 3.20 8.70 6.91
N VAL A 30 4.34 9.37 6.99
CA VAL A 30 4.53 10.65 7.69
C VAL A 30 4.35 11.78 6.69
N LEU A 31 3.53 12.78 7.07
CA LEU A 31 3.26 13.96 6.25
C LEU A 31 3.68 15.22 7.01
N GLN A 32 4.14 16.24 6.29
CA GLN A 32 4.67 17.46 6.93
C GLN A 32 3.64 18.27 7.73
N LYS A 33 2.40 18.35 7.24
CA LYS A 33 1.34 19.23 7.80
C LYS A 33 0.09 18.47 8.23
N ARG A 34 0.10 17.14 8.15
CA ARG A 34 -1.05 16.28 8.43
C ARG A 34 -0.63 15.17 9.39
N PRO A 35 -1.57 14.61 10.18
CA PRO A 35 -1.31 13.41 10.94
C PRO A 35 -0.81 12.27 10.02
N PRO A 36 0.03 11.36 10.53
CA PRO A 36 0.48 10.23 9.75
C PRO A 36 -0.69 9.32 9.38
N VAL A 37 -0.60 8.71 8.21
CA VAL A 37 -1.52 7.66 7.75
C VAL A 37 -0.86 6.32 8.01
N ILE A 38 -1.59 5.37 8.60
CA ILE A 38 -1.08 4.01 8.83
C ILE A 38 -1.85 3.07 7.90
N LEU A 39 -1.12 2.30 7.09
CA LEU A 39 -1.68 1.27 6.21
C LEU A 39 -1.13 -0.09 6.57
N ASP A 40 -1.95 -1.12 6.37
CA ASP A 40 -1.49 -2.51 6.29
C ASP A 40 -1.10 -2.78 4.83
N VAL A 41 0.18 -3.07 4.60
CA VAL A 41 0.79 -3.18 3.27
C VAL A 41 1.35 -4.59 3.08
N ASP A 42 1.09 -5.21 1.94
CA ASP A 42 1.66 -6.50 1.57
C ASP A 42 3.15 -6.36 1.20
N TYR A 43 4.01 -7.26 1.69
CA TYR A 43 5.46 -7.23 1.44
C TYR A 43 5.84 -7.25 -0.04
N THR A 44 5.01 -7.83 -0.89
CA THR A 44 5.26 -8.05 -2.32
C THR A 44 4.46 -7.12 -3.22
N ALA A 45 3.51 -6.35 -2.66
CA ALA A 45 2.77 -5.38 -3.43
C ALA A 45 3.69 -4.28 -3.94
N GLU A 46 3.51 -3.92 -5.21
CA GLU A 46 4.15 -2.74 -5.78
C GLU A 46 3.64 -1.46 -5.11
N PHE A 47 4.52 -0.48 -4.95
CA PHE A 47 4.18 0.80 -4.38
C PHE A 47 3.16 1.59 -5.20
N SER A 48 2.94 1.25 -6.47
CA SER A 48 1.84 1.75 -7.30
C SER A 48 0.47 1.59 -6.61
N ALA A 49 0.20 0.42 -6.03
CA ALA A 49 -1.04 0.13 -5.31
C ALA A 49 -1.11 0.89 -3.98
N VAL A 50 0.00 0.93 -3.23
CA VAL A 50 0.12 1.65 -1.95
C VAL A 50 -0.10 3.14 -2.14
N ILE A 51 0.48 3.73 -3.18
CA ILE A 51 0.32 5.14 -3.56
C ILE A 51 -1.13 5.40 -3.95
N GLY A 52 -1.77 4.49 -4.69
CA GLY A 52 -3.20 4.56 -5.01
C GLY A 52 -4.06 4.71 -3.74
N GLU A 53 -3.85 3.84 -2.76
CA GLU A 53 -4.60 3.92 -1.50
C GLU A 53 -4.27 5.20 -0.68
N LEU A 54 -3.02 5.65 -0.69
CA LEU A 54 -2.66 6.94 -0.08
C LEU A 54 -3.39 8.11 -0.75
N CYS A 55 -3.48 8.11 -2.08
CA CYS A 55 -4.20 9.13 -2.84
C CYS A 55 -5.69 9.17 -2.46
N ASP A 56 -6.31 8.00 -2.35
CA ASP A 56 -7.72 7.88 -1.94
C ASP A 56 -7.97 8.37 -0.52
N ARG A 57 -7.05 8.11 0.40
CA ARG A 57 -7.12 8.58 1.80
C ARG A 57 -6.82 10.07 1.94
N LEU A 58 -5.89 10.60 1.16
CA LEU A 58 -5.46 12.00 1.22
C LEU A 58 -6.29 12.93 0.33
N LYS A 59 -7.17 12.35 -0.51
CA LYS A 59 -8.01 13.03 -1.51
C LYS A 59 -7.16 13.91 -2.44
N THR A 60 -6.17 13.29 -3.06
CA THR A 60 -5.22 13.95 -3.96
C THR A 60 -4.78 13.02 -5.08
N ASP A 61 -4.04 13.54 -6.06
CA ASP A 61 -3.59 12.80 -7.23
C ASP A 61 -2.19 12.21 -7.00
N SER A 62 -1.92 11.04 -7.60
CA SER A 62 -0.60 10.38 -7.51
C SER A 62 0.53 11.25 -8.07
N SER A 63 0.24 12.09 -9.06
CA SER A 63 1.19 13.06 -9.63
C SER A 63 1.68 14.12 -8.61
N LYS A 64 0.89 14.36 -7.55
CA LYS A 64 1.23 15.28 -6.47
C LYS A 64 1.95 14.60 -5.30
N LEU A 65 1.98 13.27 -5.25
CA LEU A 65 2.69 12.53 -4.22
C LEU A 65 4.13 12.24 -4.64
N ALA A 66 5.04 12.42 -3.69
CA ALA A 66 6.36 11.83 -3.73
C ALA A 66 6.59 11.09 -2.41
N VAL A 67 6.95 9.81 -2.52
CA VAL A 67 7.13 8.89 -1.39
C VAL A 67 8.62 8.57 -1.26
N PHE A 68 9.13 8.62 -0.04
CA PHE A 68 10.54 8.42 0.28
C PHE A 68 10.71 7.45 1.44
N PHE A 69 11.76 6.63 1.37
CA PHE A 69 12.20 5.76 2.44
C PHE A 69 13.72 5.88 2.57
N ASP A 70 14.21 6.02 3.80
CA ASP A 70 15.63 6.31 4.10
C ASP A 70 16.25 7.47 3.28
N GLY A 71 15.41 8.45 2.92
CA GLY A 71 15.81 9.60 2.11
C GLY A 71 15.87 9.36 0.60
N GLU A 72 15.65 8.13 0.15
CA GLU A 72 15.59 7.77 -1.28
C GLU A 72 14.15 7.76 -1.78
N ARG A 73 13.96 8.18 -3.05
CA ARG A 73 12.62 8.21 -3.66
C ARG A 73 12.23 6.80 -4.10
N ILE A 74 11.06 6.37 -3.66
CA ILE A 74 10.48 5.07 -4.03
C ILE A 74 9.92 5.14 -5.45
N CYS A 75 10.21 4.12 -6.26
CA CYS A 75 9.60 3.89 -7.57
C CYS A 75 8.29 3.11 -7.43
N GLU A 76 7.36 3.32 -8.36
CA GLU A 76 6.04 2.67 -8.32
C GLU A 76 6.13 1.14 -8.44
N THR A 77 7.19 0.61 -9.05
CA THR A 77 7.45 -0.83 -9.20
C THR A 77 8.23 -1.43 -8.03
N ASP A 78 8.71 -0.62 -7.09
CA ASP A 78 9.39 -1.14 -5.91
C ASP A 78 8.38 -1.85 -5.02
N THR A 79 8.84 -2.86 -4.30
CA THR A 79 8.07 -3.55 -3.27
C THR A 79 8.70 -3.30 -1.90
N PRO A 80 7.93 -3.33 -0.80
CA PRO A 80 8.50 -3.20 0.52
C PRO A 80 9.58 -4.27 0.82
N SER A 81 9.41 -5.49 0.30
CA SER A 81 10.43 -6.54 0.40
C SER A 81 11.74 -6.19 -0.30
N SER A 82 11.67 -5.56 -1.48
CA SER A 82 12.87 -5.15 -2.22
C SER A 82 13.61 -3.99 -1.55
N LEU A 83 12.88 -3.17 -0.79
CA LEU A 83 13.42 -2.04 -0.03
C LEU A 83 13.84 -2.43 1.40
N GLY A 84 13.59 -3.68 1.83
CA GLY A 84 13.95 -4.16 3.16
C GLY A 84 13.14 -3.53 4.30
N MET A 85 11.90 -3.11 4.04
CA MET A 85 11.04 -2.48 5.05
C MET A 85 10.51 -3.48 6.08
N GLU A 86 10.29 -3.01 7.29
CA GLU A 86 9.77 -3.78 8.42
C GLU A 86 8.52 -3.11 9.03
N SER A 87 7.80 -3.88 9.86
CA SER A 87 6.64 -3.39 10.60
C SER A 87 7.02 -2.27 11.56
N GLY A 88 6.35 -1.13 11.42
CA GLY A 88 6.62 0.07 12.22
C GLY A 88 7.52 1.10 11.54
N ASP A 89 8.07 0.79 10.36
CA ASP A 89 8.86 1.76 9.60
C ASP A 89 8.04 2.99 9.19
N ALA A 90 8.77 4.10 9.10
CA ALA A 90 8.24 5.38 8.67
C ALA A 90 8.61 5.64 7.21
N VAL A 91 7.61 6.05 6.44
CA VAL A 91 7.75 6.41 5.03
C VAL A 91 7.36 7.88 4.89
N ASP A 92 8.24 8.70 4.37
CA ASP A 92 8.00 10.13 4.19
C ASP A 92 7.16 10.38 2.94
N VAL A 93 6.08 11.17 3.09
CA VAL A 93 5.20 11.55 1.99
C VAL A 93 5.18 13.07 1.85
N ILE A 94 5.58 13.53 0.67
CA ILE A 94 5.53 14.93 0.27
C ILE A 94 4.36 15.10 -0.70
N ILE A 95 3.41 15.97 -0.34
CA ILE A 95 2.32 16.41 -1.22
C ILE A 95 2.74 17.74 -1.83
N LYS A 96 2.86 17.79 -3.15
CA LYS A 96 3.11 19.02 -3.92
C LYS A 96 1.81 19.81 -4.06
N ASP A 97 1.91 21.13 -3.98
CA ASP A 97 0.79 22.06 -4.21
C ASP A 97 0.35 22.03 -5.69
#